data_AF-A0A8G1ZGZ6-F1
#
_entry.id   AF-A0A8G1ZGZ6-F1
#
_cell.length_a   1.000
_cell.length_b   1.000
_cell.length_c   1.000
_cell.angle_alpha   90.00
_cell.angle_beta   90.00
_cell.angle_gamma   90.00
#
_symmetry.space_group_name_H-M   'P 1'
#
loop_
_entity.id
_entity.type
_entity.pdbx_description
1 polymer ?
#
loop_
_entity_poly.entity_id
_entity_poly.type
_entity_poly.pdbx_seq_one_letter_code
_entity_poly.pdbx_strand_id
1 'polypeptide(L)'
;MIAVKRLQSLIWVILVALGALGAYMVSLKVATERNELMKVRAQIAGAKGDIRYLETEFSARASMRQLESWNQHDFMYATPSAQQYLGGERALAHLDGIQPNGPDYVAPPVMVAMVETPADLPSAPQKAPESPAATQIRSDIAVIREAHAADVVDKLPKPASRTPAQQAKVDADVSKPNPIARKAERMAMLDAKLLDDSTLGDLTAKAARERKKEAR
;
A
#
# COMPACT_ATOMS: atom_id res chain seq x y z
N MET A 1 -14.09 58.11 49.54
CA MET A 1 -12.94 57.16 49.52
C MET A 1 -13.33 55.68 49.69
N ILE A 2 -14.44 55.33 50.34
CA ILE A 2 -14.87 53.92 50.54
C ILE A 2 -15.26 53.22 49.22
N ALA A 3 -15.94 53.92 48.31
CA ALA A 3 -16.35 53.38 47.01
C ALA A 3 -15.16 52.96 46.11
N VAL A 4 -14.07 53.74 46.12
CA VAL A 4 -12.86 53.45 45.33
C VAL A 4 -12.18 52.17 45.80
N LYS A 5 -12.10 51.96 47.13
CA LYS A 5 -11.50 50.75 47.71
C LYS A 5 -12.32 49.48 47.41
N ARG A 6 -13.65 49.61 47.34
CA ARG A 6 -14.56 48.53 46.92
C ARG A 6 -14.41 48.20 45.44
N LEU A 7 -14.29 49.21 44.57
CA LEU A 7 -14.05 49.02 43.14
C LEU A 7 -12.72 48.30 42.89
N GLN A 8 -11.67 48.69 43.60
CA GLN A 8 -10.36 48.03 43.53
C GLN A 8 -10.44 46.54 43.95
N SER A 9 -11.19 46.22 45.00
CA SER A 9 -11.45 44.84 45.40
C SER A 9 -12.20 44.04 44.33
N LEU A 10 -13.16 44.67 43.63
CA LEU A 10 -13.92 44.04 42.56
C LEU A 10 -13.04 43.71 41.35
N ILE A 11 -12.13 44.62 40.99
CA ILE A 11 -11.18 44.42 39.89
C ILE A 11 -10.27 43.21 40.15
N TRP A 12 -9.79 43.05 41.38
CA TRP A 12 -8.98 41.88 41.75
C TRP A 12 -9.76 40.56 41.60
N VAL A 13 -11.04 40.53 41.99
CA VAL A 13 -11.88 39.35 41.82
C VAL A 13 -12.11 39.03 40.34
N ILE A 14 -12.39 40.06 39.52
CA ILE A 14 -12.57 39.88 38.07
C ILE A 14 -11.28 39.35 37.43
N LEU A 15 -10.11 39.87 37.84
CA LEU A 15 -8.81 39.43 37.31
C LEU A 15 -8.57 37.94 37.61
N VAL A 16 -8.82 37.51 38.85
CA VAL A 16 -8.71 36.09 39.24
C VAL A 16 -9.72 35.23 38.46
N ALA A 17 -10.97 35.69 38.34
CA ALA A 17 -12.00 34.97 37.58
C ALA A 17 -11.62 34.81 36.09
N LEU A 18 -11.06 35.85 35.48
CA LEU A 18 -10.58 35.80 34.10
C LEU A 18 -9.42 34.82 33.94
N GLY A 19 -8.48 34.82 34.89
CA GLY A 19 -7.36 33.87 34.93
C GLY A 19 -7.83 32.42 35.04
N ALA A 20 -8.80 32.17 35.93
CA ALA A 20 -9.41 30.85 36.08
C ALA A 20 -10.14 30.40 34.79
N LEU A 21 -10.86 31.31 34.13
CA LEU A 21 -11.53 31.02 32.86
C LEU A 21 -10.51 30.71 31.75
N GLY A 22 -9.39 31.43 31.69
CA GLY A 22 -8.30 31.15 30.76
C GLY A 22 -7.68 29.76 30.98
N ALA A 23 -7.38 29.41 32.24
CA ALA A 23 -6.88 28.09 32.60
C ALA A 23 -7.87 26.98 32.22
N TYR A 24 -9.19 27.22 32.39
CA TYR A 24 -10.23 26.28 32.00
C TYR A 24 -10.27 26.05 30.48
N MET A 25 -10.17 27.12 29.67
CA MET A 25 -10.10 27.00 28.20
C MET A 25 -8.89 26.18 27.74
N VAL A 26 -7.73 26.39 28.36
CA VAL A 26 -6.52 25.60 28.06
C VAL A 26 -6.73 24.13 28.44
N SER A 27 -7.33 23.85 29.61
CA SER A 27 -7.63 22.47 30.04
C SER A 27 -8.55 21.75 29.05
N LEU A 28 -9.55 22.45 28.52
CA LEU A 28 -10.46 21.91 27.51
C LEU A 28 -9.73 21.59 26.20
N LYS A 29 -8.78 22.45 25.77
CA LYS A 29 -7.95 22.19 24.58
C LYS A 29 -7.06 20.97 24.75
N VAL A 30 -6.46 20.77 25.92
CA VAL A 30 -5.64 19.57 26.21
C VAL A 30 -6.45 18.29 26.03
N ALA A 31 -7.74 18.28 26.40
CA ALA A 31 -8.60 17.12 26.17
C ALA A 31 -8.81 16.84 24.66
N THR A 32 -9.02 17.89 23.85
CA THR A 32 -9.15 17.74 22.39
C THR A 32 -7.86 17.26 21.74
N GLU A 33 -6.71 17.81 22.15
CA GLU A 33 -5.40 17.40 21.62
C GLU A 33 -5.07 15.94 21.97
N ARG A 34 -5.41 15.50 23.19
CA ARG A 34 -5.26 14.09 23.56
C ARG A 34 -6.07 13.17 22.64
N ASN A 35 -7.29 13.57 22.26
CA ASN A 35 -8.11 12.78 21.35
C ASN A 35 -7.49 12.70 19.93
N GLU A 36 -7.03 13.84 19.40
CA GLU A 36 -6.32 13.87 18.12
C GLU A 36 -5.04 13.02 18.14
N LEU A 37 -4.28 13.05 19.23
CA LEU A 37 -3.12 12.17 19.42
C LEU A 37 -3.50 10.69 19.41
N MET A 38 -4.62 10.31 20.04
CA MET A 38 -5.10 8.92 20.02
C MET A 38 -5.52 8.48 18.62
N LYS A 39 -6.15 9.36 17.85
CA LYS A 39 -6.51 9.10 16.44
C LYS A 39 -5.28 8.87 15.57
N VAL A 40 -4.26 9.73 15.69
CA VAL A 40 -2.99 9.56 14.96
C VAL A 40 -2.29 8.27 15.38
N ARG A 41 -2.26 7.93 16.68
CA ARG A 41 -1.71 6.65 17.17
C ARG A 41 -2.42 5.44 16.56
N ALA A 42 -3.74 5.48 16.45
CA ALA A 42 -4.52 4.43 15.80
C ALA A 42 -4.20 4.32 14.30
N GLN A 43 -4.05 5.45 13.59
CA GLN A 43 -3.62 5.45 12.18
C GLN A 43 -2.22 4.87 12.00
N ILE A 44 -1.27 5.22 12.87
CA ILE A 44 0.09 4.65 12.85
C ILE A 44 0.05 3.13 13.06
N ALA A 45 -0.79 2.64 13.98
CA ALA A 45 -0.94 1.22 14.19
C ALA A 45 -1.52 0.50 12.96
N GLY A 46 -2.53 1.10 12.31
CA GLY A 46 -3.08 0.60 11.05
C GLY A 46 -2.04 0.55 9.94
N ALA A 47 -1.35 1.67 9.69
CA ALA A 47 -0.31 1.76 8.66
C ALA A 47 0.84 0.76 8.89
N LYS A 48 1.23 0.52 10.14
CA LYS A 48 2.22 -0.53 10.47
C LYS A 48 1.73 -1.94 10.14
N GLY A 49 0.42 -2.20 10.30
CA GLY A 49 -0.21 -3.45 9.88
C GLY A 49 -0.14 -3.61 8.36
N ASP A 50 -0.52 -2.56 7.63
CA ASP A 50 -0.48 -2.55 6.16
C ASP A 50 0.93 -2.78 5.63
N ILE A 51 1.94 -2.11 6.20
CA ILE A 51 3.35 -2.31 5.83
C ILE A 51 3.76 -3.77 5.98
N ARG A 52 3.46 -4.41 7.11
CA ARG A 52 3.79 -5.83 7.33
C ARG A 52 3.09 -6.75 6.34
N TYR A 53 1.84 -6.44 5.99
CA TYR A 53 1.09 -7.17 4.99
C TYR A 53 1.75 -7.05 3.61
N LEU A 54 2.08 -5.82 3.20
CA LEU A 54 2.78 -5.56 1.93
C LEU A 54 4.14 -6.23 1.88
N GLU A 55 4.93 -6.16 2.95
CA GLU A 55 6.23 -6.83 3.07
C GLU A 55 6.09 -8.36 2.89
N THR A 56 5.04 -8.95 3.46
CA THR A 56 4.76 -10.37 3.31
C THR A 56 4.39 -10.72 1.87
N GLU A 57 3.52 -9.93 1.22
CA GLU A 57 3.20 -10.14 -0.20
C GLU A 57 4.42 -9.99 -1.10
N PHE A 58 5.26 -8.98 -0.86
CA PHE A 58 6.48 -8.76 -1.63
C PHE A 58 7.48 -9.88 -1.43
N SER A 59 7.70 -10.34 -0.19
CA SER A 59 8.57 -11.48 0.11
C SER A 59 8.09 -12.73 -0.62
N ALA A 60 6.79 -13.02 -0.58
CA ALA A 60 6.22 -14.15 -1.31
C ALA A 60 6.44 -14.03 -2.83
N ARG A 61 6.15 -12.88 -3.44
CA ARG A 61 6.34 -12.65 -4.89
C ARG A 61 7.82 -12.64 -5.32
N ALA A 62 8.71 -12.12 -4.48
CA ALA A 62 10.14 -12.11 -4.73
C ALA A 62 10.74 -13.52 -4.64
N SER A 63 10.29 -14.31 -3.65
CA SER A 63 10.76 -15.69 -3.47
C SER A 63 10.49 -16.56 -4.71
N MET A 64 9.34 -16.41 -5.37
CA MET A 64 9.03 -17.16 -6.60
C MET A 64 9.99 -16.80 -7.74
N ARG A 65 10.23 -15.50 -7.97
CA ARG A 65 11.19 -15.05 -8.99
C ARG A 65 12.61 -15.49 -8.68
N GLN A 66 12.99 -15.48 -7.40
CA GLN A 66 14.29 -15.91 -6.95
C GLN A 66 14.46 -17.43 -7.15
N LEU A 67 13.47 -18.23 -6.78
CA LEU A 67 13.47 -19.68 -7.02
C LEU A 67 13.55 -19.99 -8.51
N GLU A 68 12.81 -19.27 -9.36
CA GLU A 68 12.92 -19.44 -10.82
C GLU A 68 14.32 -19.06 -11.33
N SER A 69 14.89 -17.96 -10.85
CA SER A 69 16.26 -17.58 -11.23
C SER A 69 17.30 -18.61 -10.80
N TRP A 70 17.20 -19.16 -9.59
CA TRP A 70 18.09 -20.21 -9.09
C TRP A 70 17.90 -21.51 -9.86
N ASN A 71 16.65 -21.87 -10.17
CA ASN A 71 16.35 -23.04 -10.95
C ASN A 71 16.95 -22.97 -12.37
N GLN A 72 16.88 -21.81 -13.01
CA GLN A 72 17.47 -21.59 -14.33
C GLN A 72 19.01 -21.55 -14.31
N HIS A 73 19.61 -20.98 -13.26
CA HIS A 73 21.04 -20.67 -13.24
C HIS A 73 21.92 -21.79 -12.68
N ASP A 74 21.47 -22.48 -11.62
CA ASP A 74 22.28 -23.50 -10.93
C ASP A 74 21.81 -24.93 -11.23
N PHE A 75 20.49 -25.13 -11.32
CA PHE A 75 19.92 -26.47 -11.46
C PHE A 75 19.54 -26.85 -12.90
N MET A 76 19.39 -25.85 -13.78
CA MET A 76 18.93 -26.01 -15.16
C MET A 76 17.66 -26.87 -15.32
N TYR A 77 16.77 -26.94 -14.32
CA TYR A 77 15.49 -27.62 -14.50
C TYR A 77 14.54 -26.71 -15.30
N ALA A 78 14.71 -26.72 -16.61
CA ALA A 78 13.71 -26.19 -17.52
C ALA A 78 12.52 -27.16 -17.55
N THR A 79 11.30 -26.64 -17.37
CA THR A 79 10.09 -27.41 -17.63
C THR A 79 10.13 -27.88 -19.09
N PRO A 80 9.99 -29.19 -19.37
CA PRO A 80 10.10 -29.67 -20.74
C PRO A 80 9.10 -28.96 -21.65
N SER A 81 9.55 -28.51 -22.82
CA SER A 81 8.69 -27.79 -23.76
C SER A 81 7.71 -28.76 -24.43
N ALA A 82 6.58 -28.25 -24.94
CA ALA A 82 5.55 -29.07 -25.59
C ALA A 82 6.13 -29.93 -26.75
N GLN A 83 7.19 -29.44 -27.40
CA GLN A 83 7.91 -30.11 -28.48
C GLN A 83 8.81 -31.28 -28.00
N GLN A 84 9.13 -31.35 -26.70
CA GLN A 84 9.84 -32.48 -26.10
C GLN A 84 8.90 -33.62 -25.69
N TYR A 85 7.57 -33.39 -25.70
CA TYR A 85 6.59 -34.44 -25.50
C TYR A 85 6.13 -35.03 -26.82
N LEU A 86 5.99 -36.36 -26.86
CA LEU A 86 5.46 -37.06 -28.01
C LEU A 86 3.94 -36.90 -28.06
N GLY A 87 3.41 -36.50 -29.22
CA GLY A 87 1.98 -36.21 -29.40
C GLY A 87 1.04 -37.41 -29.36
N GLY A 88 1.52 -38.63 -29.08
CA GLY A 88 0.67 -39.81 -28.91
C GLY A 88 1.36 -41.16 -29.12
N GLU A 89 0.59 -42.23 -28.95
CA GLU A 89 1.03 -43.64 -28.94
C GLU A 89 1.73 -44.08 -30.23
N ARG A 90 1.30 -43.54 -31.37
CA ARG A 90 1.94 -43.81 -32.66
C ARG A 90 3.34 -43.20 -32.76
N ALA A 91 3.54 -42.00 -32.22
CA ALA A 91 4.85 -41.35 -32.17
C ALA A 91 5.80 -42.08 -31.18
N LEU A 92 5.25 -42.65 -30.11
CA LEU A 92 5.98 -43.52 -29.19
C LEU A 92 6.44 -44.83 -29.85
N ALA A 93 5.61 -45.46 -30.69
CA ALA A 93 6.00 -46.67 -31.43
C ALA A 93 7.16 -46.44 -32.43
N HIS A 94 7.28 -45.22 -32.97
CA HIS A 94 8.44 -44.83 -33.80
C HIS A 94 9.72 -44.62 -32.96
N LEU A 95 9.59 -44.51 -31.64
CA LEU A 95 10.71 -44.37 -30.71
C LEU A 95 11.26 -45.72 -30.22
N ASP A 96 10.53 -46.83 -30.41
CA ASP A 96 10.85 -48.21 -29.96
C ASP A 96 12.12 -48.82 -30.62
N GLY A 97 12.79 -48.06 -31.48
CA GLY A 97 14.08 -48.43 -32.09
C GLY A 97 15.24 -47.47 -31.78
N ILE A 98 15.01 -46.44 -30.95
CA ILE A 98 16.05 -45.48 -30.58
C ILE A 98 16.69 -45.96 -29.27
N GLN A 99 17.99 -46.24 -29.30
CA GLN A 99 18.76 -46.57 -28.10
C GLN A 99 18.54 -45.45 -27.05
N PRO A 100 18.34 -45.74 -25.75
CA PRO A 100 17.89 -44.75 -24.76
C PRO A 100 18.81 -43.53 -24.61
N ASN A 101 20.03 -43.59 -25.13
CA ASN A 101 20.92 -42.47 -25.25
C ASN A 101 21.57 -42.56 -26.63
N GLY A 102 21.50 -41.49 -27.44
CA GLY A 102 22.52 -41.24 -28.46
C GLY A 102 23.93 -41.30 -27.83
N PRO A 103 25.01 -41.32 -28.64
CA PRO A 103 26.36 -41.71 -28.20
C PRO A 103 26.68 -41.20 -26.79
N ASP A 104 26.76 -42.14 -25.83
CA ASP A 104 27.01 -41.98 -24.40
C ASP A 104 26.66 -40.62 -23.78
N TYR A 105 25.36 -40.29 -23.73
CA TYR A 105 24.90 -39.32 -22.74
C TYR A 105 24.81 -40.01 -21.37
N VAL A 106 25.88 -39.92 -20.60
CA VAL A 106 25.88 -40.27 -19.17
C VAL A 106 25.16 -39.13 -18.45
N ALA A 107 23.92 -39.37 -18.02
CA ALA A 107 23.23 -38.43 -17.13
C ALA A 107 24.13 -38.20 -15.91
N PRO A 108 24.48 -36.95 -15.57
CA PRO A 108 25.23 -36.68 -14.34
C PRO A 108 24.47 -37.30 -13.16
N PRO A 109 25.16 -37.96 -12.22
CA PRO A 109 24.51 -38.69 -11.14
C PRO A 109 23.57 -37.76 -10.39
N VAL A 110 22.28 -38.13 -10.39
CA VAL A 110 21.24 -37.40 -9.67
C VAL A 110 21.59 -37.46 -8.19
N MET A 111 22.13 -36.36 -7.65
CA MET A 111 22.33 -36.22 -6.22
C MET A 111 20.96 -36.02 -5.58
N VAL A 112 20.33 -37.13 -5.17
CA VAL A 112 19.18 -37.07 -4.28
C VAL A 112 19.66 -36.58 -2.93
N ALA A 113 19.26 -35.37 -2.54
CA ALA A 113 19.38 -34.95 -1.15
C ALA A 113 18.35 -35.76 -0.35
N MET A 114 18.76 -36.91 0.19
CA MET A 114 17.98 -37.56 1.22
C MET A 114 17.95 -36.63 2.43
N VAL A 115 16.75 -36.21 2.84
CA VAL A 115 16.56 -35.64 4.18
C VAL A 115 16.68 -36.81 5.15
N GLU A 116 17.87 -36.99 5.71
CA GLU A 116 18.06 -37.87 6.85
C GLU A 116 17.37 -37.23 8.06
N THR A 117 16.33 -37.90 8.57
CA THR A 117 15.75 -37.56 9.87
C THR A 117 16.82 -37.73 10.96
N PRO A 118 16.89 -36.86 11.99
CA PRO A 118 18.08 -36.69 12.85
C PRO A 118 18.47 -37.87 13.76
N ALA A 119 17.88 -39.05 13.58
CA ALA A 119 18.00 -40.17 14.52
C ALA A 119 19.21 -41.09 14.26
N ASP A 120 19.82 -41.08 13.06
CA ASP A 120 20.78 -42.12 12.66
C ASP A 120 22.21 -41.65 12.31
N LEU A 121 22.61 -40.41 12.65
CA LEU A 121 23.96 -39.92 12.37
C LEU A 121 24.92 -40.08 13.57
N PRO A 122 26.10 -40.74 13.41
CA PRO A 122 27.14 -40.69 14.41
C PRO A 122 27.68 -39.26 14.55
N SER A 123 27.59 -38.71 15.76
CA SER A 123 28.05 -37.37 16.09
C SER A 123 29.58 -37.26 15.98
N ALA A 124 30.05 -36.81 14.82
CA ALA A 124 31.35 -36.17 14.68
C ALA A 124 31.13 -34.64 14.64
N PRO A 125 31.94 -33.83 15.34
CA PRO A 125 31.78 -32.38 15.36
C PRO A 125 32.16 -31.79 14.00
N GLN A 126 31.17 -31.53 13.16
CA GLN A 126 31.36 -30.86 11.88
C GLN A 126 31.34 -29.34 12.09
N LYS A 127 32.42 -28.68 11.68
CA LYS A 127 32.55 -27.22 11.72
C LYS A 127 31.47 -26.61 10.80
N ALA A 128 30.65 -25.72 11.35
CA ALA A 128 29.56 -25.09 10.62
C ALA A 128 30.09 -24.36 9.36
N PRO A 129 29.48 -24.56 8.18
CA PRO A 129 29.79 -23.73 7.03
C PRO A 129 29.31 -22.30 7.32
N GLU A 130 30.24 -21.34 7.26
CA GLU A 130 29.92 -19.92 7.39
C GLU A 130 29.07 -19.49 6.20
N SER A 131 27.78 -19.30 6.47
CA SER A 131 26.84 -18.72 5.52
C SER A 131 27.20 -17.23 5.29
N PRO A 132 27.33 -16.76 4.03
CA PRO A 132 27.60 -15.36 3.73
C PRO A 132 26.42 -14.42 4.09
N ALA A 133 25.31 -14.96 4.59
CA ALA A 133 24.14 -14.19 5.00
C ALA A 133 24.39 -13.25 6.20
N ALA A 134 25.44 -13.47 7.00
CA ALA A 134 25.74 -12.63 8.15
C ALA A 134 26.44 -11.30 7.80
N THR A 135 27.02 -11.16 6.60
CA THR A 135 27.85 -9.99 6.23
C THR A 135 27.07 -8.85 5.55
N GLN A 136 25.76 -9.02 5.31
CA GLN A 136 24.96 -8.05 4.55
C GLN A 136 24.09 -7.13 5.42
N ILE A 137 24.18 -7.19 6.75
CA ILE A 137 23.61 -6.15 7.62
C ILE A 137 24.57 -4.95 7.64
N ARG A 138 24.64 -4.24 6.51
CA ARG A 138 25.29 -2.93 6.45
C ARG A 138 24.28 -1.90 6.94
N SER A 139 24.46 -1.43 8.17
CA SER A 139 23.66 -0.38 8.81
C SER A 139 24.02 0.99 8.24
N ASP A 140 23.67 1.21 6.98
CA ASP A 140 23.87 2.49 6.29
C ASP A 140 22.49 2.95 5.82
N ILE A 141 21.71 3.52 6.74
CA ILE A 141 20.46 4.22 6.40
C ILE A 141 20.86 5.49 5.64
N ALA A 142 21.05 5.34 4.33
CA ALA A 142 21.21 6.43 3.38
C ALA A 142 19.82 6.82 2.86
N VAL A 143 19.39 8.01 3.30
CA VAL A 143 18.55 8.99 2.59
C VAL A 143 17.68 8.42 1.46
N ILE A 144 16.37 8.36 1.73
CA ILE A 144 15.31 8.15 0.74
C ILE A 144 15.48 9.18 -0.39
N ARG A 145 15.84 8.71 -1.59
CA ARG A 145 15.71 9.48 -2.82
C ARG A 145 14.41 9.05 -3.49
N GLU A 146 13.44 9.95 -3.50
CA GLU A 146 12.13 9.79 -4.12
C GLU A 146 12.31 9.56 -5.63
N ALA A 147 11.77 8.44 -6.13
CA ALA A 147 11.76 8.13 -7.55
C ALA A 147 10.55 8.81 -8.19
N HIS A 148 10.80 9.81 -9.04
CA HIS A 148 9.81 10.37 -9.95
C HIS A 148 9.34 9.32 -10.95
N ALA A 149 8.03 9.07 -10.99
CA ALA A 149 7.40 8.29 -12.04
C ALA A 149 7.43 9.09 -13.35
N ALA A 150 8.02 8.50 -14.40
CA ALA A 150 7.97 9.02 -15.74
C ALA A 150 6.55 8.83 -16.31
N ASP A 151 5.98 9.94 -16.76
CA ASP A 151 4.69 10.01 -17.45
C ASP A 151 4.85 9.41 -18.86
N VAL A 152 4.15 8.31 -19.13
CA VAL A 152 3.98 7.79 -20.50
C VAL A 152 2.49 7.66 -20.75
N VAL A 153 1.95 8.72 -21.35
CA VAL A 153 0.57 8.79 -21.82
C VAL A 153 0.46 7.98 -23.11
N ASP A 154 0.05 6.72 -22.99
CA ASP A 154 -0.36 5.92 -24.14
C ASP A 154 -1.88 6.10 -24.38
N LYS A 155 -2.25 6.36 -25.63
CA LYS A 155 -3.61 6.76 -26.03
C LYS A 155 -4.63 5.65 -25.73
N LEU A 156 -5.61 5.93 -24.88
CA LEU A 156 -6.83 5.12 -24.73
C LEU A 156 -7.72 5.22 -26.00
N PRO A 157 -8.29 4.10 -26.48
CA PRO A 157 -9.28 4.11 -27.57
C PRO A 157 -10.64 4.65 -27.08
N LYS A 158 -11.27 5.48 -27.91
CA LYS A 158 -12.58 6.08 -27.68
C LYS A 158 -13.68 4.99 -27.74
N PRO A 159 -14.59 4.87 -26.74
CA PRO A 159 -15.61 3.83 -26.76
C PRO A 159 -16.69 4.11 -27.81
N ALA A 160 -17.04 3.08 -28.57
CA ALA A 160 -18.15 3.08 -29.53
C ALA A 160 -19.50 3.29 -28.84
N SER A 161 -20.41 4.00 -29.51
CA SER A 161 -21.77 4.29 -29.06
C SER A 161 -22.58 2.99 -28.90
N ARG A 162 -23.15 2.81 -27.70
CA ARG A 162 -24.04 1.68 -27.38
C ARG A 162 -25.44 1.93 -27.95
N THR A 163 -26.07 0.90 -28.48
CA THR A 163 -27.43 0.93 -29.03
C THR A 163 -28.50 1.03 -27.93
N PRO A 164 -29.66 1.66 -28.21
CA PRO A 164 -30.70 1.99 -27.21
C PRO A 164 -31.30 0.76 -26.49
N ALA A 165 -31.22 -0.44 -27.07
CA ALA A 165 -31.67 -1.67 -26.44
C ALA A 165 -30.83 -2.10 -25.22
N GLN A 166 -29.58 -1.62 -25.11
CA GLN A 166 -28.68 -1.95 -24.01
C GLN A 166 -28.79 -0.96 -22.84
N GLN A 167 -29.34 0.23 -23.08
CA GLN A 167 -29.67 1.23 -22.05
C GLN A 167 -30.93 0.82 -21.27
N ALA A 168 -31.96 0.31 -21.96
CA ALA A 168 -33.21 -0.12 -21.32
C ALA A 168 -33.05 -1.30 -20.33
N LYS A 169 -32.01 -2.14 -20.49
CA LYS A 169 -31.71 -3.22 -19.54
C LYS A 169 -30.96 -2.74 -18.29
N VAL A 170 -30.27 -1.60 -18.36
CA VAL A 170 -29.55 -1.01 -17.22
C VAL A 170 -30.51 -0.18 -16.36
N ASP A 171 -31.47 0.50 -16.98
CA ASP A 171 -32.48 1.29 -16.26
C ASP A 171 -33.48 0.43 -15.47
N ALA A 172 -33.74 -0.81 -15.92
CA ALA A 172 -34.59 -1.76 -15.21
C ALA A 172 -33.97 -2.28 -13.89
N ASP A 173 -32.65 -2.19 -13.73
CA ASP A 173 -31.91 -2.69 -12.56
C ASP A 173 -31.78 -1.62 -11.44
N VAL A 174 -32.38 -0.43 -11.63
CA VAL A 174 -32.32 0.68 -10.65
C VAL A 174 -33.49 0.65 -9.65
N SER A 175 -34.41 -0.32 -9.76
CA SER A 175 -35.59 -0.40 -8.87
C SER A 175 -35.30 -0.93 -7.45
N LYS A 176 -34.03 -1.15 -7.07
CA LYS A 176 -33.65 -1.50 -5.70
C LYS A 176 -32.84 -0.37 -5.07
N PRO A 177 -33.20 0.11 -3.85
CA PRO A 177 -32.52 1.23 -3.25
C PRO A 177 -31.09 0.85 -2.82
N ASN A 178 -30.09 1.25 -3.60
CA ASN A 178 -28.69 1.08 -3.25
C ASN A 178 -28.24 2.21 -2.28
N PRO A 179 -27.77 1.90 -1.06
CA PRO A 179 -27.31 2.90 -0.10
C PRO A 179 -26.13 3.74 -0.60
N ILE A 180 -25.36 3.22 -1.56
CA ILE A 180 -24.20 3.89 -2.16
C ILE A 180 -24.67 5.06 -3.05
N ALA A 181 -25.76 4.88 -3.80
CA ALA A 181 -26.33 5.94 -4.65
C ALA A 181 -26.82 7.12 -3.81
N ARG A 182 -27.49 6.85 -2.68
CA ARG A 182 -27.94 7.92 -1.75
C ARG A 182 -26.77 8.67 -1.09
N LYS A 183 -25.66 7.98 -0.82
CA LYS A 183 -24.45 8.61 -0.28
C LYS A 183 -23.78 9.50 -1.32
N ALA A 184 -23.71 9.05 -2.57
CA ALA A 184 -23.18 9.82 -3.69
C ALA A 184 -24.02 11.08 -3.96
N GLU A 185 -25.36 10.95 -3.92
CA GLU A 185 -26.28 12.08 -4.08
C GLU A 185 -26.12 13.13 -2.96
N ARG A 186 -25.99 12.69 -1.69
CA ARG A 186 -25.72 13.60 -0.57
C ARG A 186 -24.36 14.29 -0.67
N MET A 187 -23.34 13.60 -1.17
CA MET A 187 -22.02 14.19 -1.42
C MET A 187 -22.08 15.23 -2.53
N ALA A 188 -22.81 14.97 -3.62
CA ALA A 188 -23.01 15.93 -4.70
C ALA A 188 -23.79 17.18 -4.24
N MET A 189 -24.79 17.02 -3.37
CA MET A 189 -25.51 18.15 -2.76
C MET A 189 -24.62 18.99 -1.82
N LEU A 190 -23.70 18.35 -1.11
CA LEU A 190 -22.72 19.06 -0.27
C LEU A 190 -21.71 19.81 -1.13
N ASP A 191 -21.23 19.20 -2.21
CA ASP A 191 -20.29 19.80 -3.15
C ASP A 191 -20.91 21.04 -3.81
N ALA A 192 -22.12 20.92 -4.34
CA ALA A 192 -22.87 22.05 -4.92
C ALA A 192 -23.13 23.20 -3.91
N LYS A 193 -23.28 22.87 -2.62
CA LYS A 193 -23.47 23.88 -1.56
C LYS A 193 -22.16 24.55 -1.11
N LEU A 194 -21.03 23.88 -1.29
CA LEU A 194 -19.70 24.40 -0.94
C LEU A 194 -19.08 25.19 -2.11
N LEU A 195 -19.36 24.78 -3.34
CA LEU A 195 -18.94 25.41 -4.60
C LEU A 195 -19.95 26.42 -5.14
N ASP A 196 -20.85 26.93 -4.31
CA ASP A 196 -21.81 27.95 -4.74
C ASP A 196 -21.06 29.21 -5.24
N ASP A 197 -21.58 29.82 -6.30
CA ASP A 197 -20.90 30.89 -7.03
C ASP A 197 -20.59 32.10 -6.11
N SER A 198 -21.35 32.26 -5.03
CA SER A 198 -21.11 33.28 -4.01
C SER A 198 -19.85 33.02 -3.18
N THR A 199 -19.53 31.76 -2.84
CA THR A 199 -18.35 31.45 -2.01
C THR A 199 -17.06 31.57 -2.83
N LEU A 200 -17.11 31.16 -4.10
CA LEU A 200 -16.01 31.37 -5.06
C LEU A 200 -15.81 32.85 -5.38
N GLY A 201 -16.89 33.62 -5.50
CA GLY A 201 -16.86 35.07 -5.63
C GLY A 201 -16.22 35.78 -4.43
N ASP A 202 -16.55 35.37 -3.21
CA ASP A 202 -15.98 35.94 -1.99
C ASP A 202 -14.48 35.62 -1.84
N LEU A 203 -14.07 34.40 -2.20
CA LEU A 203 -12.66 33.99 -2.20
C LEU A 203 -11.83 34.78 -3.21
N THR A 204 -12.34 34.95 -4.43
CA THR A 204 -11.66 35.74 -5.47
C THR A 204 -11.62 37.23 -5.12
N ALA A 205 -12.69 37.79 -4.56
CA ALA A 205 -12.71 39.18 -4.08
C ALA A 205 -11.72 39.41 -2.93
N LYS A 206 -11.60 38.45 -2.00
CA LYS A 206 -10.63 38.52 -0.90
C LYS A 206 -9.19 38.38 -1.39
N ALA A 207 -8.92 37.45 -2.31
CA ALA A 207 -7.61 37.29 -2.94
C ALA A 207 -7.16 38.55 -3.71
N ALA A 208 -8.09 39.21 -4.42
CA ALA A 208 -7.79 40.48 -5.10
C ALA A 208 -7.46 41.61 -4.13
N ARG A 209 -8.13 41.67 -2.97
CA ARG A 209 -7.84 42.65 -1.90
C ARG A 209 -6.47 42.41 -1.26
N GLU A 210 -6.07 41.17 -1.08
CA GLU A 210 -4.74 40.83 -0.54
C GLU A 210 -3.62 41.17 -1.54
N ARG A 211 -3.77 40.83 -2.83
CA ARG A 211 -2.80 41.22 -3.87
C ARG A 211 -2.59 42.74 -3.97
N LYS A 212 -3.67 43.53 -3.80
CA LYS A 212 -3.58 45.00 -3.82
C LYS A 212 -2.91 45.57 -2.57
N LYS A 213 -2.93 44.84 -1.46
CA LYS A 213 -2.27 45.21 -0.21
C LYS A 213 -0.78 44.85 -0.22
N GLU A 214 -0.39 43.80 -0.93
CA GLU A 214 1.01 43.40 -1.11
C GLU A 214 1.77 44.25 -2.15
N ALA A 215 1.04 44.89 -3.08
CA ALA A 215 1.62 45.75 -4.12
C ALA A 215 1.85 47.22 -3.71
N ARG A 216 1.71 47.56 -2.43
CA ARG A 216 1.81 48.93 -1.90
C ARG A 216 2.76 48.97 -0.72
#